data_AF-A0A0F9F047-F1
#
_entry.id   AF-A0A0F9F047-F1
#
_cell.length_a   1.000
_cell.length_b   1.000
_cell.length_c   1.000
_cell.angle_alpha   90.00
_cell.angle_beta   90.00
_cell.angle_gamma   90.00
#
_symmetry.space_group_name_H-M   'P 1'
#
loop_
_entity.id
_entity.type
_entity.pdbx_description
1 polymer ?
#
loop_
_entity_poly.entity_id
_entity_poly.type
_entity_poly.pdbx_seq_one_letter_code
_entity_poly.pdbx_strand_id
1 'polypeptide(L)'
;KDINIDDEQLQLGKGYDHNFVLKNKPNHDLIEAANVYEPSSGRTLTVYTEEPAVQFYSGNFLDGSSKQASGLVHNFRSGFCLEPQHFPDAPNQPTFPTTTLLPGDVYSTRIVYEFGTK
;
A
#
# COMPACT_ATOMS: atom_id res chain seq x y z
N LYS A 1 7.20 14.08 2.97
CA LYS A 1 7.22 15.40 3.65
C LYS A 1 5.86 15.72 4.27
N ASP A 2 4.79 15.16 3.71
CA ASP A 2 3.43 15.57 4.06
C ASP A 2 2.79 14.76 5.19
N ILE A 3 3.44 13.69 5.67
CA ILE A 3 2.90 12.78 6.71
C ILE A 3 2.58 13.45 8.07
N ASN A 4 3.02 14.69 8.29
CA ASN A 4 2.79 15.45 9.53
C ASN A 4 2.11 16.81 9.27
N ILE A 5 1.50 17.02 8.09
CA ILE A 5 0.74 18.26 7.86
C ILE A 5 -0.55 18.24 8.69
N ASP A 6 -1.11 19.44 8.90
CA ASP A 6 -2.40 19.58 9.58
C ASP A 6 -3.54 19.18 8.62
N ASP A 7 -3.83 17.89 8.62
CA ASP A 7 -4.89 17.27 7.84
C ASP A 7 -5.66 16.28 8.74
N GLU A 8 -6.99 16.35 8.69
CA GLU A 8 -7.86 15.58 9.57
C GLU A 8 -7.66 14.06 9.39
N GLN A 9 -7.50 13.59 8.16
CA GLN A 9 -7.35 12.17 7.87
C GLN A 9 -5.98 11.66 8.35
N LEU A 10 -4.92 12.45 8.19
CA LEU A 10 -3.60 12.10 8.71
C LEU A 10 -3.54 12.10 10.25
N GLN A 11 -4.31 12.97 10.91
CA GLN A 11 -4.45 12.96 12.37
C GLN A 11 -5.13 11.67 12.85
N LEU A 12 -6.24 11.27 12.22
CA LEU A 12 -6.96 10.05 12.54
C LEU A 12 -6.10 8.79 12.32
N GLY A 13 -5.39 8.74 11.19
CA GLY A 13 -4.50 7.64 10.83
C GLY A 13 -3.15 7.64 11.56
N LYS A 14 -2.82 8.72 12.29
CA LYS A 14 -1.48 8.99 12.86
C LYS A 14 -0.37 8.90 11.81
N GLY A 15 -0.66 9.36 10.59
CA GLY A 15 0.16 9.17 9.39
C GLY A 15 -0.67 8.69 8.21
N TYR A 16 -0.01 8.14 7.18
CA TYR A 16 -0.74 7.50 6.09
C TYR A 16 -1.20 6.11 6.50
N ASP A 17 -2.49 5.88 6.34
CA ASP A 17 -3.13 4.57 6.33
C ASP A 17 -4.32 4.65 5.38
N HIS A 18 -4.00 4.98 4.12
CA HIS A 18 -5.01 5.40 3.13
C HIS A 18 -4.86 4.62 1.84
N ASN A 19 -6.01 4.37 1.21
CA ASN A 19 -6.10 3.79 -0.11
C ASN A 19 -5.94 4.87 -1.19
N PHE A 20 -4.92 4.73 -2.03
CA PHE A 20 -4.71 5.58 -3.20
C PHE A 20 -5.30 4.93 -4.43
N VAL A 21 -6.22 5.62 -5.09
CA VAL A 21 -6.85 5.15 -6.35
C VAL A 21 -5.88 5.35 -7.51
N LEU A 22 -5.49 4.25 -8.15
CA LEU A 22 -4.60 4.23 -9.32
C LEU A 22 -5.39 4.17 -10.63
N LYS A 23 -6.54 3.48 -10.62
CA LYS A 23 -7.43 3.28 -11.77
C LYS A 23 -8.89 3.41 -11.33
N ASN A 24 -9.73 3.91 -12.23
CA ASN A 24 -11.19 3.94 -12.01
C ASN A 24 -11.85 2.56 -12.08
N LYS A 25 -11.18 1.57 -12.69
CA LYS A 25 -11.65 0.18 -12.80
C LYS A 25 -10.48 -0.81 -12.88
N PRO A 26 -10.63 -2.05 -12.37
CA PRO A 26 -9.66 -3.12 -12.57
C PRO A 26 -9.48 -3.46 -14.05
N ASN A 27 -8.24 -3.70 -14.44
CA ASN A 27 -7.85 -4.24 -15.75
C ASN A 27 -6.46 -4.90 -15.65
N HIS A 28 -6.02 -5.59 -16.68
CA HIS A 28 -4.72 -6.28 -16.70
C HIS A 28 -3.54 -5.37 -17.09
N ASP A 29 -3.73 -4.05 -17.12
CA ASP A 29 -2.62 -3.15 -17.39
C ASP A 29 -1.71 -3.12 -16.16
N LEU A 30 -0.45 -3.52 -16.32
CA LEU A 30 0.53 -3.41 -15.24
C LEU A 30 1.05 -1.97 -15.19
N ILE A 31 0.72 -1.23 -14.13
CA ILE A 31 1.10 0.18 -13.96
C ILE A 31 1.96 0.38 -12.71
N GLU A 32 2.74 1.45 -12.67
CA GLU A 32 3.49 1.85 -11.47
C GLU A 32 2.52 2.35 -10.39
N ALA A 33 2.52 1.70 -9.23
CA ALA A 33 1.76 2.08 -8.05
C ALA A 33 2.54 3.03 -7.14
N ALA A 34 3.85 2.79 -6.99
CA ALA A 34 4.70 3.56 -6.09
C ALA A 34 6.18 3.42 -6.46
N ASN A 35 6.94 4.47 -6.17
CA ASN A 35 8.40 4.47 -6.18
C ASN A 35 8.93 4.90 -4.81
N VAL A 36 9.79 4.09 -4.22
CA VAL A 36 10.45 4.35 -2.93
C VAL A 36 11.95 4.45 -3.15
N TYR A 37 12.55 5.46 -2.55
CA TYR A 37 13.99 5.69 -2.58
C TYR A 37 14.50 5.93 -1.17
N GLU A 38 15.50 5.16 -0.74
CA GLU A 38 16.21 5.37 0.52
C GLU A 38 17.59 5.99 0.23
N PRO A 39 17.79 7.30 0.54
CA PRO A 39 18.96 8.02 0.06
C PRO A 39 20.30 7.56 0.63
N SER A 40 20.34 6.96 1.83
CA SER A 40 21.59 6.62 2.51
C SER A 40 22.26 5.39 1.91
N SER A 41 21.47 4.41 1.47
CA SER A 41 21.95 3.18 0.83
C SER A 41 21.82 3.19 -0.69
N GLY A 42 21.09 4.15 -1.26
CA GLY A 42 20.83 4.23 -2.68
C GLY A 42 19.74 3.27 -3.17
N ARG A 43 19.20 2.41 -2.29
CA ARG A 43 18.19 1.40 -2.65
C ARG A 43 16.91 2.04 -3.16
N THR A 44 16.34 1.42 -4.18
CA THR A 44 15.02 1.76 -4.71
C THR A 44 14.09 0.55 -4.68
N LEU A 45 12.80 0.81 -4.52
CA LEU A 45 11.72 -0.14 -4.75
C LEU A 45 10.68 0.52 -5.65
N THR A 46 10.45 -0.02 -6.83
CA THR A 46 9.29 0.32 -7.67
C THR A 46 8.27 -0.80 -7.55
N VAL A 47 7.02 -0.46 -7.24
CA VAL A 47 5.91 -1.42 -7.18
C VAL A 47 5.05 -1.22 -8.42
N TYR A 48 4.88 -2.28 -9.21
CA TYR A 48 3.91 -2.30 -10.30
C TYR A 48 2.75 -3.23 -9.96
N THR A 49 1.54 -2.90 -10.41
CA THR A 49 0.34 -3.67 -10.11
C THR A 49 -0.71 -3.62 -11.21
N GLU A 50 -1.50 -4.69 -11.31
CA GLU A 50 -2.76 -4.72 -12.08
C GLU A 50 -3.95 -4.22 -11.24
N GLU A 51 -3.81 -4.15 -9.92
CA GLU A 51 -4.84 -3.67 -8.99
C GLU A 51 -5.25 -2.21 -9.24
N PRO A 52 -6.50 -1.83 -8.93
CA PRO A 52 -6.99 -0.47 -9.15
C PRO A 52 -6.54 0.53 -8.08
N ALA A 53 -5.99 0.07 -6.95
CA ALA A 53 -5.51 0.91 -5.87
C ALA A 53 -4.31 0.32 -5.12
N VAL A 54 -3.73 1.12 -4.23
CA VAL A 54 -2.70 0.70 -3.28
C VAL A 54 -2.97 1.32 -1.90
N GLN A 55 -3.01 0.49 -0.85
CA GLN A 55 -2.96 0.99 0.52
C GLN A 55 -1.52 1.40 0.82
N PHE A 56 -1.33 2.64 1.28
CA PHE A 56 -0.07 3.06 1.87
C PHE A 56 -0.24 3.22 3.38
N TYR A 57 0.35 2.29 4.13
CA TYR A 57 0.42 2.32 5.58
C TYR A 57 1.84 2.65 6.03
N SER A 58 2.01 3.72 6.80
CA SER A 58 3.32 4.21 7.23
C SER A 58 3.80 3.66 8.58
N GLY A 59 3.27 2.54 9.06
CA GLY A 59 3.74 1.91 10.30
C GLY A 59 3.30 2.61 11.59
N ASN A 60 2.12 3.25 11.57
CA ASN A 60 1.66 4.19 12.58
C ASN A 60 1.32 3.56 13.94
N PHE A 61 1.04 2.26 13.96
CA PHE A 61 0.64 1.53 15.18
C PHE A 61 1.72 0.60 15.71
N LEU A 62 2.91 0.62 15.11
CA LEU A 62 4.08 -0.03 15.67
C LEU A 62 4.51 0.72 16.95
N ASP A 63 4.66 0.02 18.07
CA ASP A 63 4.90 0.62 19.39
C ASP A 63 6.16 0.08 20.08
N GLY A 64 6.92 -0.78 19.41
CA GLY A 64 8.10 -1.43 19.96
C GLY A 64 7.82 -2.64 20.86
N SER A 65 6.57 -3.05 21.03
CA SER A 65 6.23 -4.29 21.75
C SER A 65 6.61 -5.55 20.97
N SER A 66 6.65 -5.45 19.64
CA SER A 66 7.03 -6.53 18.73
C SER A 66 8.53 -6.52 18.45
N LYS A 67 9.15 -7.69 18.62
CA LYS A 67 10.60 -7.91 18.45
C LYS A 67 10.88 -9.15 17.62
N GLN A 68 11.80 -9.04 16.66
CA GLN A 68 12.30 -10.16 15.88
C GLN A 68 13.32 -10.98 16.66
N ALA A 69 13.52 -12.25 16.26
CA ALA A 69 14.57 -13.11 16.83
C ALA A 69 15.98 -12.50 16.69
N SER A 70 16.21 -11.68 15.66
CA SER A 70 17.45 -10.94 15.42
C SER A 70 17.73 -9.85 16.46
N GLY A 71 16.75 -9.49 17.28
CA GLY A 71 16.83 -8.39 18.22
C GLY A 71 16.20 -7.09 17.71
N LEU A 72 15.86 -7.00 16.42
CA LEU A 72 15.22 -5.83 15.84
C LEU A 72 13.84 -5.58 16.47
N VAL A 73 13.60 -4.34 16.89
CA VAL A 73 12.33 -3.90 17.50
C VAL A 73 11.55 -3.07 16.48
N HIS A 74 10.26 -3.39 16.30
CA HIS A 74 9.38 -2.67 15.40
C HIS A 74 8.83 -1.41 16.10
N ASN A 75 9.61 -0.34 16.07
CA ASN A 75 9.22 0.96 16.63
C ASN A 75 8.23 1.69 15.71
N PHE A 76 7.61 2.75 16.25
CA PHE A 76 6.74 3.67 15.51
C PHE A 76 7.38 4.11 14.19
N ARG A 77 6.67 3.84 13.09
CA ARG A 77 7.09 4.17 11.72
C ARG A 77 8.47 3.62 11.31
N SER A 78 8.87 2.48 11.88
CA SER A 78 10.12 1.77 11.51
C SER A 78 10.00 0.96 10.21
N GLY A 79 8.81 0.85 9.65
CA GLY A 79 8.51 0.20 8.39
C GLY A 79 7.23 0.76 7.77
N PHE A 80 6.97 0.38 6.53
CA PHE A 80 5.77 0.76 5.79
C PHE A 80 5.25 -0.43 4.96
N CYS A 81 3.99 -0.36 4.54
CA CYS A 81 3.38 -1.29 3.61
C CYS A 81 2.93 -0.55 2.34
N LEU A 82 3.06 -1.24 1.21
CA LEU A 82 2.42 -0.89 -0.06
C LEU A 82 1.60 -2.11 -0.46
N GLU A 83 0.29 -2.01 -0.34
CA GLU A 83 -0.63 -3.15 -0.50
C GLU A 83 -1.52 -2.89 -1.71
N PRO A 84 -1.10 -3.27 -2.94
CA PRO A 84 -1.97 -3.18 -4.09
C PRO A 84 -3.23 -4.01 -3.90
N GLN A 85 -4.39 -3.41 -4.14
CA GLN A 85 -5.69 -3.97 -3.80
C GLN A 85 -6.85 -3.33 -4.58
N HIS A 86 -8.04 -3.92 -4.42
CA HIS A 86 -9.31 -3.24 -4.67
C HIS A 86 -9.64 -2.25 -3.54
N PHE A 87 -10.64 -1.39 -3.76
CA PHE A 87 -10.95 -0.33 -2.79
C PHE A 87 -11.46 -0.93 -1.47
N PRO A 88 -11.02 -0.42 -0.30
CA PRO A 88 -11.58 -0.82 0.98
C PRO A 88 -13.10 -0.64 1.01
N ASP A 89 -13.80 -1.54 1.68
CA ASP A 89 -15.26 -1.55 1.80
C ASP A 89 -16.04 -1.69 0.48
N ALA A 90 -15.37 -2.04 -0.65
CA ALA A 90 -16.03 -2.22 -1.95
C ALA A 90 -17.30 -3.12 -1.94
N PRO A 91 -17.39 -4.22 -1.16
CA PRO A 91 -18.62 -5.00 -1.05
C PRO A 91 -19.85 -4.20 -0.57
N ASN A 92 -19.66 -3.13 0.20
CA ASN A 92 -20.73 -2.29 0.77
C ASN A 92 -20.86 -0.93 0.07
N GLN A 93 -20.04 -0.65 -0.95
CA GLN A 93 -20.01 0.62 -1.67
C GLN A 93 -20.41 0.39 -3.13
N PRO A 94 -21.70 0.51 -3.50
CA PRO A 94 -22.19 0.17 -4.85
C PRO A 94 -21.54 0.97 -6.00
N THR A 95 -20.92 2.10 -5.70
CA THR A 95 -20.20 2.94 -6.67
C THR A 95 -18.74 2.50 -6.88
N PHE A 96 -18.22 1.60 -6.06
CA PHE A 96 -16.85 1.07 -6.20
C PHE A 96 -16.82 -0.09 -7.20
N PRO A 97 -15.65 -0.35 -7.83
CA PRO A 97 -15.49 -1.56 -8.63
C PRO A 97 -15.81 -2.80 -7.80
N THR A 98 -16.60 -3.71 -8.38
CA THR A 98 -17.00 -4.93 -7.70
C THR A 98 -15.80 -5.82 -7.38
N THR A 99 -15.85 -6.46 -6.22
CA THR A 99 -14.92 -7.52 -5.78
C THR A 99 -15.59 -8.89 -5.81
N THR A 100 -16.79 -9.01 -6.40
CA THR A 100 -17.52 -10.27 -6.49
C THR A 100 -16.90 -11.19 -7.54
N LEU A 101 -16.64 -12.43 -7.15
CA LEU A 101 -16.26 -13.51 -8.06
C LEU A 101 -17.38 -14.54 -8.11
N LEU A 102 -17.93 -14.84 -9.30
CA LEU A 102 -19.02 -15.81 -9.44
C LEU A 102 -18.49 -17.21 -9.79
N PRO A 103 -19.29 -18.27 -9.56
CA PRO A 103 -18.91 -19.62 -9.98
C PRO A 103 -18.60 -19.67 -11.48
N GLY A 104 -17.40 -20.15 -11.83
CA GLY A 104 -16.92 -20.23 -13.21
C GLY A 104 -16.01 -19.07 -13.64
N ASP A 105 -16.00 -17.97 -12.88
CA ASP A 105 -15.07 -16.86 -13.12
C ASP A 105 -13.66 -17.19 -12.61
N VAL A 106 -12.66 -16.53 -13.18
CA VAL A 106 -11.27 -16.61 -12.74
C VAL A 106 -10.82 -15.23 -12.26
N TYR A 107 -10.41 -15.17 -11.00
CA TYR A 107 -9.67 -14.02 -10.49
C TYR A 107 -8.18 -14.21 -10.74
N SER A 108 -7.54 -13.19 -11.33
CA SER A 108 -6.10 -13.13 -11.51
C SER A 108 -5.66 -11.69 -11.39
N THR A 109 -4.53 -11.49 -10.73
CA THR A 109 -3.87 -10.19 -10.57
C THR A 109 -2.38 -10.42 -10.47
N ARG A 110 -1.60 -9.36 -10.65
CA ARG A 110 -0.14 -9.41 -10.59
C ARG A 110 0.40 -8.18 -9.90
N ILE A 111 1.36 -8.42 -9.01
CA ILE A 111 2.14 -7.39 -8.33
C ILE A 111 3.62 -7.70 -8.59
N VAL A 112 4.40 -6.69 -8.97
CA VAL A 112 5.83 -6.79 -9.20
C VAL A 112 6.55 -5.83 -8.28
N TYR A 113 7.48 -6.36 -7.47
CA TYR A 113 8.39 -5.60 -6.63
C TYR A 113 9.76 -5.54 -7.30
N GLU A 114 10.07 -4.41 -7.93
CA GLU A 114 11.34 -4.17 -8.62
C GLU A 114 12.32 -3.46 -7.68
N PHE A 115 13.37 -4.18 -7.25
CA PHE A 115 14.44 -3.62 -6.43
C PHE A 115 15.59 -3.15 -7.31
N GLY A 116 16.17 -2.00 -6.96
CA GLY A 116 17.31 -1.42 -7.65
C GLY A 116 18.17 -0.55 -6.75
N THR A 117 19.11 0.16 -7.37
CA THR A 117 19.98 1.15 -6.74
C THR A 117 20.17 2.35 -7.66
N LYS A 118 20.29 3.55 -7.08
CA LYS A 118 20.71 4.78 -7.78
C LYS A 118 22.16 5.12 -7.54
#